data_AF-F9VMH2-F1
#
_entry.id   AF-F9VMH2-F1
#
_cell.length_a   1.000
_cell.length_b   1.000
_cell.length_c   1.000
_cell.angle_alpha   90.00
_cell.angle_beta   90.00
_cell.angle_gamma   90.00
#
_symmetry.space_group_name_H-M   'P 1'
#
loop_
_entity.id
_entity.type
_entity.pdbx_description
1 polymer ?
#
loop_
_entity_poly.entity_id
_entity_poly.type
_entity_poly.pdbx_seq_one_letter_code
_entity_poly.pdbx_strand_id
1 'polypeptide(L)'
;MKETENEIIIEVPNLPPIKINKKNIEKIESTTPPDDVCKLIMNLYEKGVIVAGTTIDGKVSYYNIKPGEKCVKITLKDGRVFYVSS
;
A
#
# COMPACT_ATOMS: atom_id res chain seq x y z
N MET A 1 -1.93 -4.16 8.60
CA MET A 1 -0.72 -4.90 8.16
C MET A 1 -0.26 -5.80 9.30
N LYS A 2 0.23 -7.01 9.02
CA LYS A 2 0.81 -7.91 10.02
C LYS A 2 2.24 -8.26 9.63
N GLU A 3 3.13 -8.32 10.61
CA GLU A 3 4.53 -8.67 10.40
C GLU A 3 4.81 -10.00 11.11
N THR A 4 5.42 -10.94 10.39
CA THR A 4 5.92 -12.20 10.93
C THR A 4 7.45 -12.19 10.93
N GLU A 5 8.09 -13.27 11.36
CA GLU A 5 9.55 -13.39 11.30
C GLU A 5 10.09 -13.17 9.88
N ASN A 6 9.46 -13.80 8.88
CA ASN A 6 9.96 -13.85 7.50
C ASN A 6 9.17 -13.02 6.49
N GLU A 7 7.94 -12.60 6.83
CA GLU A 7 7.03 -11.98 5.88
C GLU A 7 6.34 -10.73 6.44
N ILE A 8 5.99 -9.83 5.53
CA ILE A 8 4.99 -8.79 5.76
C ILE A 8 3.71 -9.21 5.04
N ILE A 9 2.60 -9.20 5.77
CA ILE A 9 1.29 -9.61 5.29
C ILE A 9 0.38 -8.38 5.24
N ILE A 10 -0.07 -8.03 4.04
CA ILE A 10 -1.01 -6.95 3.79
C ILE A 10 -2.39 -7.58 3.61
N GLU A 11 -3.29 -7.31 4.56
CA GLU A 11 -4.67 -7.76 4.50
C GLU A 11 -5.50 -6.75 3.70
N VAL A 12 -6.24 -7.25 2.71
CA VAL A 12 -7.12 -6.44 1.87
C VAL A 12 -8.52 -7.05 1.98
N PRO A 13 -9.57 -6.25 2.28
CA PRO A 13 -10.92 -6.79 2.43
C PRO A 13 -11.37 -7.58 1.20
N ASN A 14 -11.92 -8.77 1.43
CA ASN A 14 -12.46 -9.66 0.38
C ASN A 14 -11.45 -10.11 -0.70
N LEU A 15 -10.15 -9.97 -0.45
CA LEU A 15 -9.09 -10.42 -1.35
C LEU A 15 -8.08 -11.30 -0.60
N PRO A 16 -7.38 -12.21 -1.31
CA PRO A 16 -6.27 -12.95 -0.72
C PRO A 16 -5.21 -11.98 -0.15
N PRO A 17 -4.62 -12.29 1.01
CA PRO A 17 -3.61 -11.44 1.59
C PRO A 17 -2.36 -11.43 0.72
N ILE A 18 -1.73 -10.26 0.63
CA ILE A 18 -0.47 -10.10 -0.10
C ILE A 18 0.65 -10.40 0.87
N LYS A 19 1.51 -11.35 0.51
CA LYS A 19 2.66 -11.76 1.30
C LYS A 19 3.95 -11.30 0.65
N ILE A 20 4.75 -10.53 1.39
CA ILE A 20 6.03 -10.02 0.95
C ILE A 20 7.11 -10.67 1.81
N ASN A 21 8.01 -11.44 1.19
CA ASN A 21 9.16 -11.99 1.90
C ASN A 21 10.16 -10.89 2.25
N LYS A 22 10.55 -10.78 3.53
CA LYS A 22 11.48 -9.75 4.00
C LYS A 22 12.85 -9.79 3.32
N LYS A 23 13.30 -10.96 2.85
CA LYS A 23 14.56 -11.09 2.10
C LYS A 23 14.54 -10.33 0.77
N ASN A 24 13.35 -10.07 0.22
CA ASN A 24 13.15 -9.33 -1.03
C ASN A 24 12.96 -7.82 -0.81
N ILE A 25 12.88 -7.38 0.45
CA ILE A 25 12.72 -5.98 0.78
C ILE A 25 14.09 -5.30 0.72
N GLU A 26 14.13 -4.15 0.05
CA GLU A 26 15.28 -3.25 0.02
C GLU A 26 15.17 -2.20 1.12
N LYS A 27 13.98 -1.59 1.27
CA LYS A 27 13.77 -0.49 2.21
C LYS A 27 12.34 -0.48 2.74
N ILE A 28 12.19 -0.11 4.02
CA ILE A 28 10.89 0.20 4.64
C ILE A 28 11.00 1.58 5.26
N GLU A 29 10.04 2.45 4.99
CA GLU A 29 9.99 3.79 5.58
C GLU A 29 8.56 4.27 5.82
N SER A 30 8.36 5.10 6.84
CA SER A 30 7.10 5.84 7.01
C SER A 30 7.12 7.08 6.13
N THR A 31 6.07 7.27 5.33
CA THR A 31 5.98 8.38 4.38
C THR A 31 4.55 8.87 4.23
N THR A 32 4.38 10.04 3.62
CA THR A 32 3.06 10.52 3.19
C THR A 32 2.75 9.91 1.82
N PRO A 33 1.54 9.37 1.58
CA PRO A 33 1.16 8.92 0.26
C PRO A 33 1.21 10.08 -0.75
N PRO A 34 1.49 9.83 -2.03
CA PRO A 34 1.50 10.87 -3.06
C PRO A 34 0.17 11.62 -3.15
N ASP A 35 0.23 12.95 -3.30
CA ASP A 35 -0.95 13.82 -3.30
C ASP A 35 -1.99 13.45 -4.36
N ASP A 36 -1.54 13.04 -5.55
CA ASP A 36 -2.46 12.67 -6.63
C ASP A 36 -3.26 11.40 -6.32
N VAL A 37 -2.65 10.44 -5.61
CA VAL A 37 -3.34 9.24 -5.14
C VAL A 37 -4.32 9.60 -4.03
N CYS A 38 -3.93 10.48 -3.11
CA CYS A 38 -4.84 11.01 -2.08
C CYS A 38 -6.05 11.70 -2.69
N LYS A 39 -5.85 12.60 -3.67
CA LYS A 39 -6.94 13.29 -4.39
C LYS A 39 -7.86 12.32 -5.11
N LEU A 40 -7.31 11.31 -5.80
CA LEU A 40 -8.10 10.28 -6.46
C LEU A 40 -8.99 9.53 -5.45
N ILE A 41 -8.42 9.12 -4.32
CA ILE A 41 -9.15 8.39 -3.28
C ILE A 41 -10.25 9.27 -2.67
N MET A 42 -9.96 10.53 -2.35
CA MET A 42 -10.97 11.47 -1.85
C MET A 42 -12.12 11.65 -2.85
N ASN A 43 -11.82 11.87 -4.13
CA ASN A 43 -12.82 12.01 -5.19
C ASN A 43 -13.70 10.76 -5.36
N LEU A 44 -13.15 9.56 -5.10
CA LEU A 44 -13.90 8.31 -5.13
C LEU A 44 -14.76 8.12 -3.89
N TYR A 45 -14.25 8.50 -2.71
CA TYR A 45 -15.01 8.48 -1.46
C TYR A 45 -16.22 9.41 -1.51
N GLU A 46 -16.09 10.62 -2.08
CA GLU A 46 -17.21 11.53 -2.29
C GLU A 46 -18.32 10.93 -3.17
N LYS A 47 -17.97 9.95 -4.01
CA LYS A 47 -18.90 9.19 -4.86
C LYS A 47 -19.40 7.90 -4.22
N GLY A 48 -19.08 7.66 -2.94
CA GLY A 48 -19.46 6.46 -2.19
C GLY A 48 -18.63 5.21 -2.54
N VAL A 49 -17.48 5.35 -3.19
CA VAL A 49 -16.62 4.23 -3.59
C VAL A 49 -15.51 4.00 -2.57
N ILE A 50 -15.36 2.78 -2.07
CA ILE A 50 -14.26 2.40 -1.17
C ILE A 50 -13.09 1.81 -1.97
N VAL A 51 -11.90 2.37 -1.81
CA VAL A 51 -10.67 1.90 -2.48
C VAL A 51 -9.87 1.00 -1.54
N ALA A 52 -9.98 -0.31 -1.73
CA ALA A 52 -9.19 -1.28 -0.97
C ALA A 52 -7.71 -1.32 -1.44
N GLY A 53 -7.50 -1.11 -2.74
CA GLY A 53 -6.18 -0.89 -3.29
C GLY A 53 -6.18 -0.61 -4.79
N THR A 54 -5.05 -0.11 -5.28
CA THR A 54 -4.83 0.16 -6.70
C THR A 54 -3.35 -0.04 -7.05
N THR A 55 -3.06 -0.35 -8.31
CA THR A 55 -1.68 -0.51 -8.82
C THR A 55 -1.49 0.35 -10.05
N ILE A 56 -0.38 1.08 -10.09
CA ILE A 56 0.05 1.92 -11.22
C ILE A 56 1.20 1.21 -11.93
N ASP A 57 1.08 1.06 -13.25
CA ASP A 57 2.08 0.48 -14.16
C ASP A 57 2.61 -0.91 -13.75
N GLY A 58 1.85 -1.65 -12.94
CA GLY A 58 2.25 -2.94 -12.39
C GLY A 58 3.39 -2.89 -11.36
N LYS A 59 3.89 -1.70 -10.99
CA LYS A 59 5.07 -1.52 -10.14
C LYS A 59 4.77 -0.89 -8.79
N VAL A 60 3.83 0.05 -8.74
CA VAL A 60 3.53 0.79 -7.52
C VAL A 60 2.12 0.46 -7.07
N SER A 61 2.00 -0.19 -5.92
CA SER A 61 0.73 -0.58 -5.34
C SER A 61 0.41 0.24 -4.10
N TYR A 62 -0.87 0.56 -3.93
CA TYR A 62 -1.42 1.35 -2.84
C TYR A 62 -2.52 0.53 -2.17
N TYR A 63 -2.44 0.32 -0.87
CA TYR A 63 -3.42 -0.47 -0.11
C TYR A 63 -3.95 0.31 1.09
N ASN A 64 -5.28 0.35 1.20
CA ASN A 64 -6.04 1.00 2.28
C ASN A 64 -5.61 2.45 2.57
N ILE A 65 -5.10 3.19 1.56
CA ILE A 65 -4.55 4.52 1.76
C ILE A 65 -5.60 5.48 2.34
N LYS A 66 -5.19 6.17 3.41
CA LYS A 66 -5.97 7.21 4.08
C LYS A 66 -5.36 8.59 3.75
N PRO A 67 -6.05 9.41 2.94
CA PRO A 67 -5.59 10.76 2.63
C PRO A 67 -5.28 11.58 3.90
N GLY A 68 -4.12 12.22 3.95
CA GLY A 68 -3.68 13.03 5.09
C GLY A 68 -2.99 12.26 6.23
N GLU A 69 -2.98 10.93 6.19
CA GLU A 69 -2.25 10.10 7.16
C GLU A 69 -0.93 9.56 6.59
N LYS A 70 0.04 9.29 7.46
CA LYS A 70 1.25 8.57 7.07
C LYS A 70 0.92 7.12 6.75
N CYS A 71 1.66 6.57 5.80
CA CYS A 71 1.62 5.16 5.41
C CYS A 71 3.02 4.55 5.49
N VAL A 72 3.10 3.24 5.37
CA VAL A 72 4.36 2.50 5.23
C VAL A 72 4.64 2.31 3.75
N LYS A 73 5.83 2.75 3.32
CA LYS A 73 6.38 2.48 1.99
C LYS A 73 7.38 1.34 2.08
N ILE A 74 7.13 0.28 1.32
CA ILE A 74 7.98 -0.90 1.20
C ILE A 74 8.53 -0.92 -0.23
N THR A 75 9.83 -0.74 -0.38
CA THR A 75 10.54 -0.88 -1.65
C THR A 75 11.16 -2.27 -1.72
N LEU A 76 10.84 -3.02 -2.76
CA LEU A 76 11.43 -4.33 -3.04
C LEU A 76 12.66 -4.20 -3.93
N LYS A 77 13.58 -5.16 -3.82
CA LYS A 77 14.82 -5.24 -4.60
C LYS A 77 14.59 -5.33 -6.11
N ASP A 78 13.40 -5.74 -6.55
CA ASP A 78 13.01 -5.78 -7.96
C ASP A 78 12.38 -4.49 -8.48
N GLY A 79 12.37 -3.43 -7.66
CA GLY A 79 11.86 -2.11 -7.99
C GLY A 79 10.35 -1.93 -7.77
N ARG A 80 9.63 -2.96 -7.32
CA ARG A 80 8.22 -2.79 -6.91
C ARG A 80 8.13 -2.01 -5.61
N VAL A 81 7.08 -1.20 -5.48
CA VAL A 81 6.85 -0.35 -4.31
C VAL A 81 5.43 -0.55 -3.81
N PHE A 82 5.28 -0.72 -2.49
CA PHE A 82 3.99 -0.87 -1.82
C PHE A 82 3.82 0.27 -0.83
N TYR A 83 2.72 1.00 -0.94
CA TYR A 83 2.26 1.97 0.05
C TYR A 83 1.09 1.34 0.81
N VAL A 84 1.21 1.23 2.12
CA VAL A 84 0.23 0.52 2.97
C VAL A 84 -0.09 1.39 4.17
N SER A 85 -1.34 1.81 4.29
CA SER A 85 -1.83 2.44 5.53
C SER A 85 -2.28 1.37 6.52
N SER A 86 -2.14 1.69 7.81
CA SER A 86 -2.56 0.81 8.91
C SER A 86 -3.99 1.05 9.34
#